data_AF-A0A529LYV9-F1
#
_entry.id   AF-A0A529LYV9-F1
#
_cell.length_a   1.000
_cell.length_b   1.000
_cell.length_c   1.000
_cell.angle_alpha   90.00
_cell.angle_beta   90.00
_cell.angle_gamma   90.00
#
_symmetry.space_group_name_H-M   'P 1'
#
loop_
_entity.id
_entity.type
_entity.pdbx_description
1 polymer ?
#
loop_
_entity_poly.entity_id
_entity_poly.type
_entity_poly.pdbx_seq_one_letter_code
_entity_poly.pdbx_strand_id
1 'polypeptide(L)' 'AYSMDLRERALARLEEGETSREVAAALRVAVSSVIKWAARKRRLGSAAPGKMGGHRPYLIDGSIVLSSWARSSEMPT' A
#
# COMPACT_ATOMS: atom_id res chain seq x y z
N ALA A 1 1.96 14.11 7.35
CA ALA A 1 2.23 15.12 6.31
C ALA A 1 3.61 14.96 5.65
N TYR A 2 4.67 14.60 6.39
CA TYR A 2 6.05 14.50 5.87
C TYR A 2 6.26 13.60 4.63
N SER A 3 5.50 12.51 4.50
CA SER A 3 5.66 11.56 3.38
C SER A 3 5.09 12.06 2.05
N MET A 4 4.15 13.00 2.04
CA MET A 4 3.58 13.53 0.79
C MET A 4 4.44 14.63 0.20
N ASP A 5 4.95 15.53 1.05
CA ASP A 5 5.90 16.58 0.65
C ASP A 5 7.12 15.99 -0.08
N LEU A 6 7.70 14.90 0.45
CA LEU A 6 8.81 14.20 -0.20
C LEU A 6 8.46 13.67 -1.60
N ARG A 7 7.22 13.22 -1.81
CA ARG A 7 6.77 12.72 -3.12
C ARG A 7 6.57 13.85 -4.10
N GLU A 8 5.93 14.92 -3.65
CA GLU A 8 5.69 16.12 -4.46
C GLU A 8 7.01 16.76 -4.88
N ARG A 9 7.96 16.92 -3.95
CA ARG A 9 9.31 17.40 -4.25
C ARG A 9 10.08 16.48 -5.19
N ALA A 10 9.94 15.16 -5.03
CA ALA A 10 10.56 14.22 -5.95
C ALA A 10 10.00 14.35 -7.38
N LEU A 11 8.68 14.54 -7.51
CA LEU A 11 8.05 14.67 -8.82
C LEU A 11 8.35 16.01 -9.48
N ALA A 12 8.41 17.10 -8.71
CA ALA A 12 8.79 18.41 -9.21
C ALA A 12 10.20 18.39 -9.83
N ARG A 13 11.18 17.78 -9.14
CA ARG A 13 12.54 17.61 -9.68
C ARG A 13 12.62 16.72 -10.93
N LEU A 14 11.80 15.67 -10.99
CA LEU A 14 11.68 14.86 -12.20
C LEU A 14 11.09 15.65 -13.38
N GLU A 15 10.20 16.60 -13.11
CA GLU A 15 9.64 17.50 -14.13
C GLU A 15 10.63 18.57 -14.58
N GLU A 16 11.55 18.98 -13.70
CA GLU A 16 12.71 19.83 -14.02
C GLU A 16 13.76 19.10 -14.88
N GLY A 17 13.61 17.78 -15.09
CA GLY A 17 14.47 16.98 -15.95
C GLY A 17 15.58 16.20 -15.22
N GLU A 18 15.61 16.25 -13.88
CA GLU A 18 16.54 15.41 -13.11
C GLU A 18 16.23 13.92 -13.31
N THR A 19 17.26 13.08 -13.26
CA THR A 19 17.09 11.63 -13.31
C THR A 19 16.59 11.09 -11.97
N SER A 20 15.92 9.94 -11.99
CA SER A 20 15.44 9.32 -10.74
C SER A 20 16.55 8.97 -9.73
N ARG A 21 17.81 8.84 -10.19
CA ARG A 21 18.95 8.62 -9.29
C ARG A 21 19.39 9.89 -8.58
N GLU A 22 19.43 11.02 -9.29
CA GLU A 22 19.78 12.33 -8.72
C GLU A 22 18.75 12.75 -7.67
N VAL A 23 17.46 12.65 -8.01
CA VAL A 23 16.36 12.96 -7.08
C VAL A 23 16.42 12.07 -5.83
N ALA A 24 16.69 10.78 -5.99
CA ALA A 24 16.78 9.84 -4.88
C ALA A 24 17.95 10.17 -3.94
N ALA A 25 19.12 10.51 -4.50
CA ALA A 25 20.28 10.94 -3.73
C ALA A 25 20.01 12.25 -2.98
N ALA A 26 19.39 13.23 -3.65
CA ALA A 26 19.10 14.54 -3.07
C ALA A 26 18.05 14.49 -1.94
N LEU A 27 17.08 13.58 -2.04
CA LEU A 27 16.03 13.39 -1.02
C LEU A 27 16.35 12.28 -0.01
N ARG A 28 17.51 11.60 -0.14
CA ARG A 28 17.94 10.46 0.69
C ARG A 28 16.88 9.35 0.76
N VAL A 29 16.27 9.03 -0.39
CA VAL A 29 15.28 7.96 -0.54
C VAL A 29 15.78 6.88 -1.50
N ALA A 30 15.20 5.69 -1.43
CA ALA A 30 15.50 4.66 -2.42
C ALA A 30 15.02 5.06 -3.82
N VAL A 31 15.84 4.80 -4.84
CA VAL A 31 15.51 5.06 -6.26
C VAL A 31 14.20 4.36 -6.66
N SER A 32 13.96 3.16 -6.15
CA SER A 32 12.74 2.39 -6.42
C SER A 32 11.46 3.10 -5.94
N SER A 33 11.54 3.89 -4.87
CA SER A 33 10.42 4.70 -4.39
C SER A 33 10.08 5.82 -5.37
N VAL A 34 11.10 6.53 -5.87
CA VAL A 34 10.95 7.61 -6.86
C VAL A 34 10.33 7.07 -8.15
N ILE A 35 10.81 5.92 -8.64
CA ILE A 35 10.26 5.25 -9.82
C ILE A 35 8.77 4.90 -9.62
N LYS A 36 8.42 4.34 -8.45
CA LYS A 36 7.03 3.99 -8.12
C LYS A 36 6.12 5.21 -8.05
N TRP A 37 6.61 6.33 -7.52
CA TRP A 37 5.84 7.58 -7.47
C TRP A 37 5.62 8.17 -8.87
N ALA A 38 6.65 8.21 -9.70
CA ALA A 38 6.55 8.67 -11.09
C ALA A 38 5.59 7.80 -11.91
N ALA A 39 5.71 6.46 -11.79
CA ALA A 39 4.79 5.53 -12.43
C ALA A 39 3.34 5.73 -11.96
N ARG A 40 3.15 6.01 -10.67
CA ARG A 40 1.83 6.30 -10.12
C ARG A 40 1.26 7.63 -10.64
N LYS A 41 2.05 8.71 -10.66
CA LYS A 41 1.64 10.01 -11.21
C LYS A 41 1.18 9.86 -12.66
N ARG A 42 1.91 9.10 -13.49
CA ARG A 42 1.50 8.80 -14.87
C ARG A 42 0.19 8.01 -14.97
N ARG A 43 -0.05 7.07 -14.06
CA ARG A 43 -1.23 6.19 -14.10
C ARG A 43 -2.49 6.82 -13.50
N LEU A 44 -2.36 7.58 -12.42
CA LEU A 44 -3.46 8.03 -11.56
C LEU A 44 -3.52 9.55 -11.39
N GLY A 45 -2.60 10.30 -12.00
CA GLY A 45 -2.50 11.76 -11.86
C GLY A 45 -1.93 12.24 -10.51
N SER A 46 -1.75 11.35 -9.53
CA SER A 46 -1.26 11.69 -8.19
C SER A 46 -0.27 10.66 -7.66
N ALA A 47 0.69 11.09 -6.84
CA ALA A 47 1.59 10.20 -6.10
C ALA A 47 1.09 9.84 -4.70
N ALA A 48 -0.15 10.22 -4.37
CA ALA A 48 -0.78 9.84 -3.12
C ALA A 48 -0.70 8.32 -2.90
N PRO A 49 -0.47 7.86 -1.66
CA PRO A 49 -0.67 6.46 -1.34
C PRO A 49 -2.14 6.11 -1.62
N GLY A 50 -2.39 4.92 -2.20
CA GLY A 50 -3.72 4.33 -2.14
C GLY A 50 -4.10 4.05 -0.69
N LYS A 51 -5.35 3.62 -0.45
CA LYS A 51 -5.82 3.25 0.89
C LYS A 51 -4.85 2.22 1.50
N MET A 52 -4.09 2.65 2.51
CA MET A 52 -3.20 1.79 3.29
C MET A 52 -4.01 1.29 4.48
N GLY A 53 -4.27 -0.02 4.53
CA GLY A 53 -5.07 -0.61 5.59
C GLY A 53 -6.31 -1.31 5.04
N GLY A 54 -6.23 -2.63 5.11
CA GLY A 54 -7.31 -3.59 4.96
C GLY A 54 -6.78 -4.86 5.60
N HIS A 55 -6.84 -4.95 6.92
CA HIS A 55 -6.46 -6.16 7.63
C HIS A 55 -7.41 -7.26 7.12
N ARG A 56 -6.90 -8.20 6.33
CA ARG A 56 -7.61 -9.44 6.07
C ARG A 56 -7.46 -10.24 7.37
N PRO A 57 -8.51 -10.39 8.20
CA PRO A 57 -8.40 -11.19 9.40
C PRO A 57 -7.95 -12.59 9.00
N TYR A 58 -6.93 -13.09 9.69
CA TYR A 58 -6.44 -14.45 9.53
C TYR A 58 -7.59 -15.41 9.89
N LEU A 59 -8.04 -16.24 8.95
CA LEU A 59 -9.18 -17.17 9.11
C LEU A 59 -8.85 -18.44 9.92
N ILE A 60 -7.86 -18.40 10.81
CA ILE A 60 -7.60 -19.48 11.76
C ILE A 60 -7.97 -18.99 13.15
N ASP A 61 -9.28 -18.84 13.35
CA ASP A 61 -9.90 -18.86 14.66
C ASP A 61 -10.64 -20.20 14.77
N GLY A 62 -10.31 -21.01 15.77
CA GLY A 62 -10.93 -22.32 16.02
C GLY A 62 -12.43 -22.26 16.32
N SER A 63 -13.04 -21.07 16.34
CA SER A 63 -14.44 -20.81 16.60
C SER A 63 -15.40 -21.20 15.47
N ILE A 64 -14.93 -21.30 14.22
CA ILE A 64 -15.78 -21.67 13.07
C ILE A 64 -16.23 -23.14 13.15
N VAL A 65 -15.41 -24.03 13.71
CA VAL A 65 -15.72 -25.47 13.76
C VAL A 65 -16.85 -25.77 14.75
N LEU A 66 -16.85 -25.12 15.92
CA LEU A 66 -17.88 -25.33 16.96
C LEU A 66 -19.24 -24.78 16.54
N SER A 67 -19.27 -23.66 15.83
CA SER A 67 -20.52 -23.04 15.34
C SER A 67 -21.14 -23.79 14.15
N SER A 68 -20.35 -24.59 13.42
CA SER A 68 -20.84 -25.59 12.46
C SER A 68 -21.40 -26.83 13.15
N TRP A 69 -20.75 -27.30 14.22
CA TRP A 69 -21.19 -28.51 14.96
C TRP A 69 -22.49 -28.28 15.74
N ALA A 70 -22.66 -27.11 16.35
CA ALA A 70 -23.86 -26.75 17.10
C ALA A 70 -25.12 -26.60 16.23
N ARG A 71 -24.99 -26.53 14.90
CA ARG A 71 -26.12 -26.44 13.95
C ARG A 71 -26.56 -27.80 13.40
N SER A 72 -25.76 -28.85 13.60
CA SER A 72 -26.01 -30.19 13.05
C SER A 72 -26.42 -31.22 14.10
N SER A 73 -26.42 -30.89 15.40
CA SER A 73 -26.85 -31.81 16.45
C SER A 73 -28.36 -31.74 16.70
N GLU A 74 -29.16 -32.07 15.69
CA GLU A 74 -30.51 -32.59 15.92
C GLU A 74 -30.43 -34.09 15.61
N MET A 75 -30.08 -34.85 16.64
CA MET A 75 -30.01 -36.31 16.62
C MET A 75 -31.44 -36.86 16.69
N PRO A 76 -31.91 -37.65 15.71
CA PRO A 76 -33.12 -38.42 15.92
C PRO A 76 -32.80 -39.60 16.84
N THR A 77 -33.61 -39.78 17.89
CA THR A 77 -33.74 -41.06 18.61
C THR A 77 -34.44 -42.10 17.75
#